data_AF-A0AAW0RZG0-F1
#
_entry.id   AF-A0AAW0RZG0-F1
#
_cell.length_a   1.000
_cell.length_b   1.000
_cell.length_c   1.000
_cell.angle_alpha   90.00
_cell.angle_beta   90.00
_cell.angle_gamma   90.00
#
_symmetry.space_group_name_H-M   'P 1'
#
loop_
_entity.id
_entity.type
_entity.pdbx_description
1 polymer ?
#
loop_
_entity_poly.entity_id
_entity_poly.type
_entity_poly.pdbx_seq_one_letter_code
_entity_poly.pdbx_strand_id
1 'polypeptide(L)'
;MVCSNKPNYENWPEDQKLRWCDNQIHLINAALDAEDYLTALHFCDVALQRIAYWPKYSFYIKLLHIDKSRAYRCLGRTDEADLWYKSAIIQSERE
;
A
#
# COMPACT_ATOMS: atom_id res chain seq x y z
N MET A 1 -15.91 -26.08 -4.89
CA MET A 1 -15.39 -25.53 -3.62
C MET A 1 -13.96 -25.10 -3.87
N VAL A 2 -13.73 -23.83 -4.26
CA VAL A 2 -12.37 -23.34 -4.52
C VAL A 2 -11.82 -22.94 -3.16
N CYS A 3 -11.03 -23.82 -2.54
CA CYS A 3 -10.23 -23.46 -1.38
C CYS A 3 -9.21 -22.43 -1.85
N SER A 4 -9.57 -21.15 -1.74
CA SER A 4 -8.62 -20.06 -1.91
C SER A 4 -7.60 -20.17 -0.79
N ASN A 5 -6.50 -20.88 -1.03
CA ASN A 5 -5.29 -20.84 -0.22
C ASN A 5 -4.73 -19.41 -0.31
N LYS A 6 -5.34 -18.48 0.42
CA LYS A 6 -4.77 -17.15 0.59
C LYS A 6 -3.40 -17.36 1.24
N PRO A 7 -2.31 -16.87 0.63
CA PRO A 7 -1.00 -17.00 1.22
C PRO A 7 -0.97 -16.31 2.60
N ASN A 8 -0.57 -17.05 3.63
CA ASN A 8 -0.36 -16.50 4.98
C ASN A 8 1.07 -15.95 5.08
N TYR A 9 1.20 -14.68 5.43
CA TYR A 9 2.48 -13.98 5.53
C TYR A 9 2.91 -13.68 6.97
N GLU A 10 2.12 -14.03 7.99
CA GLU A 10 2.35 -13.67 9.41
C GLU A 10 3.77 -14.02 9.89
N ASN A 11 4.23 -15.22 9.54
CA ASN A 11 5.47 -15.80 10.06
C ASN A 11 6.72 -15.48 9.22
N TRP A 12 6.66 -14.49 8.33
CA TRP A 12 7.86 -14.07 7.58
C TRP A 12 8.97 -13.54 8.52
N PRO A 13 10.25 -13.79 8.20
CA PRO A 13 11.37 -13.18 8.91
C PRO A 13 11.31 -11.65 8.87
N GLU A 14 11.71 -10.99 9.96
CA GLU A 14 11.58 -9.53 10.13
C GLU A 14 12.37 -8.74 9.08
N ASP A 15 13.60 -9.17 8.80
CA ASP A 15 14.47 -8.59 7.79
C ASP A 15 13.86 -8.68 6.38
N GLN A 16 13.17 -9.78 6.09
CA GLN A 16 12.47 -9.97 4.82
C GLN A 16 11.20 -9.14 4.73
N LYS A 17 10.48 -8.96 5.84
CA LYS A 17 9.30 -8.08 5.92
C LYS A 17 9.67 -6.63 5.58
N LEU A 18 10.69 -6.10 6.26
CA LEU A 18 11.19 -4.73 6.03
C LEU A 18 11.66 -4.54 4.59
N ARG A 19 12.55 -5.42 4.10
CA ARG A 19 13.05 -5.34 2.72
C ARG A 19 11.92 -5.43 1.70
N TRP A 20 10.91 -6.27 1.97
CA TRP A 20 9.76 -6.37 1.08
C TRP A 20 8.95 -5.07 1.05
N CYS A 21 8.71 -4.45 2.20
CA CYS A 21 8.04 -3.14 2.29
C CYS A 21 8.80 -2.06 1.52
N ASP A 22 10.12 -1.94 1.72
CA ASP A 22 10.96 -0.97 1.00
C ASP A 22 10.89 -1.17 -0.52
N ASN A 23 10.96 -2.43 -0.96
CA ASN A 23 10.83 -2.77 -2.38
C ASN A 23 9.45 -2.38 -2.94
N GLN A 24 8.37 -2.55 -2.18
CA GLN A 24 7.03 -2.13 -2.65
C GLN A 24 6.96 -0.63 -2.84
N ILE A 25 7.46 0.16 -1.88
CA ILE A 25 7.48 1.62 -1.98
C ILE A 25 8.31 2.06 -3.19
N HIS A 26 9.46 1.45 -3.44
CA HIS A 26 10.26 1.74 -4.64
C HIS A 26 9.53 1.46 -5.95
N LEU A 27 8.85 0.31 -6.06
CA LEU A 27 8.07 -0.04 -7.26
C LEU A 27 6.90 0.90 -7.48
N ILE A 28 6.18 1.28 -6.42
CA ILE A 28 5.06 2.22 -6.48
C ILE A 28 5.55 3.60 -6.91
N ASN A 29 6.63 4.10 -6.31
CA ASN A 29 7.21 5.39 -6.69
C ASN A 29 7.68 5.40 -8.15
N ALA A 30 8.34 4.34 -8.61
CA ALA A 30 8.74 4.22 -10.01
C ALA A 30 7.53 4.25 -10.96
N ALA A 31 6.42 3.60 -10.61
CA ALA A 31 5.19 3.64 -11.40
C ALA A 31 4.54 5.05 -11.39
N LEU A 32 4.54 5.73 -10.24
CA LEU A 32 4.06 7.12 -10.12
C LEU A 32 4.90 8.10 -10.95
N ASP A 33 6.23 7.95 -10.92
CA ASP A 33 7.16 8.80 -11.67
C ASP A 33 7.08 8.54 -13.17
N ALA A 34 6.74 7.32 -13.58
CA ALA A 34 6.44 6.96 -14.97
C ALA A 34 5.02 7.37 -15.42
N GLU A 35 4.24 8.01 -14.56
CA GLU A 35 2.83 8.37 -14.78
C GLU A 35 1.91 7.16 -15.06
N ASP A 36 2.37 5.94 -14.76
CA ASP A 36 1.56 4.72 -14.83
C ASP A 36 0.77 4.53 -13.53
N TYR A 37 -0.25 5.36 -13.38
CA TYR A 37 -1.05 5.42 -12.15
C TYR A 37 -1.90 4.16 -11.93
N LEU A 38 -2.28 3.44 -12.98
CA LEU A 38 -3.03 2.18 -12.83
C LEU A 38 -2.14 1.09 -12.26
N THR A 39 -0.90 0.98 -12.73
CA THR A 39 0.09 0.07 -12.16
C THR A 39 0.43 0.47 -10.72
N ALA A 40 0.61 1.76 -10.44
CA ALA A 40 0.84 2.25 -9.08
C ALA A 40 -0.32 1.85 -8.13
N LEU A 41 -1.58 2.03 -8.55
CA LEU A 41 -2.75 1.60 -7.78
C LEU A 41 -2.75 0.09 -7.54
N HIS A 42 -2.46 -0.71 -8.56
CA HIS A 42 -2.39 -2.16 -8.44
C HIS A 42 -1.34 -2.58 -7.40
N PHE A 43 -0.15 -1.99 -7.44
CA PHE A 43 0.90 -2.26 -6.46
C PHE A 43 0.49 -1.84 -5.05
N CYS A 44 -0.15 -0.68 -4.88
CA CYS A 44 -0.71 -0.28 -3.58
C CYS A 44 -1.74 -1.29 -3.05
N ASP A 45 -2.64 -1.80 -3.90
CA ASP A 45 -3.65 -2.79 -3.49
C ASP A 45 -3.02 -4.10 -3.01
N VAL A 46 -2.07 -4.63 -3.78
CA VAL A 46 -1.32 -5.84 -3.41
C VAL A 46 -0.53 -5.59 -2.12
N ALA A 47 0.09 -4.43 -1.99
CA ALA A 47 0.88 -4.06 -0.83
C ALA A 47 0.02 -3.99 0.45
N LEU A 48 -1.12 -3.30 0.37
CA LEU A 48 -2.07 -3.13 1.48
C LEU A 48 -2.69 -4.46 1.94
N GLN A 49 -3.04 -5.35 1.00
CA GLN A 49 -3.57 -6.67 1.34
C GLN A 49 -2.57 -7.51 2.14
N ARG A 50 -1.29 -7.43 1.78
CA ARG A 50 -0.25 -8.23 2.42
C ARG A 50 0.28 -7.61 3.71
N ILE A 51 0.49 -6.31 3.76
CA ILE A 51 0.98 -5.65 4.98
C ILE A 51 -0.06 -5.70 6.12
N ALA A 52 -1.33 -5.96 5.82
CA ALA A 52 -2.38 -6.17 6.81
C ALA A 52 -2.07 -7.34 7.78
N TYR A 53 -1.24 -8.30 7.38
CA TYR A 53 -0.74 -9.36 8.27
C TYR A 53 0.28 -8.84 9.29
N TRP A 54 0.81 -7.64 9.10
CA TRP A 54 1.91 -7.05 9.88
C TRP A 54 1.56 -5.62 10.36
N PRO A 55 0.53 -5.46 11.21
CA PRO A 55 -0.01 -4.14 11.58
C PRO A 55 0.99 -3.22 12.29
N LYS A 56 2.10 -3.76 12.82
CA LYS A 56 3.16 -2.97 13.45
C LYS A 56 3.94 -2.06 12.49
N TYR A 57 3.80 -2.26 11.18
CA TYR A 57 4.43 -1.42 10.15
C TYR A 57 3.52 -0.26 9.73
N SER A 58 2.92 0.43 10.70
CA SER A 58 1.99 1.55 10.49
C SER A 58 2.54 2.63 9.57
N PHE A 59 3.85 2.91 9.68
CA PHE A 59 4.56 3.85 8.82
C PHE A 59 4.42 3.51 7.33
N TYR A 60 4.67 2.26 6.94
CA TYR A 60 4.53 1.81 5.56
C TYR A 60 3.06 1.78 5.12
N ILE A 61 2.14 1.38 6.01
CA ILE A 61 0.69 1.41 5.71
C ILE A 61 0.24 2.84 5.38
N LYS A 62 0.72 3.82 6.15
CA LYS A 62 0.46 5.25 5.92
C LYS A 62 1.02 5.70 4.57
N LEU A 63 2.26 5.36 4.25
CA LEU A 63 2.86 5.69 2.94
C LEU A 63 2.04 5.10 1.78
N LEU A 64 1.65 3.83 1.87
CA LEU A 64 0.81 3.18 0.85
C LEU A 64 -0.54 3.89 0.65
N HIS A 65 -1.18 4.36 1.72
CA HIS A 65 -2.40 5.17 1.60
C HIS A 65 -2.15 6.51 0.91
N ILE A 66 -1.03 7.18 1.18
CA ILE A 66 -0.65 8.45 0.53
C ILE A 66 -0.38 8.23 -0.96
N ASP A 67 0.42 7.23 -1.31
CA ASP A 67 0.76 6.95 -2.71
C ASP A 67 -0.46 6.53 -3.52
N LYS A 68 -1.34 5.74 -2.91
CA LYS A 68 -2.63 5.38 -3.50
C LYS A 68 -3.54 6.59 -3.71
N SER A 69 -3.62 7.48 -2.72
CA SER A 69 -4.34 8.76 -2.85
C SER A 69 -3.79 9.61 -4.01
N ARG A 70 -2.46 9.74 -4.10
CA ARG A 70 -1.78 10.47 -5.17
C ARG A 70 -2.12 9.90 -6.54
N ALA A 71 -2.07 8.58 -6.71
CA ALA A 71 -2.41 7.91 -7.97
C ALA A 71 -3.87 8.19 -8.38
N TYR A 72 -4.84 8.11 -7.45
CA TYR A 72 -6.23 8.46 -7.75
C TYR A 72 -6.39 9.92 -8.17
N ARG A 73 -5.70 10.85 -7.50
CA ARG A 73 -5.75 12.27 -7.83
C ARG A 73 -5.22 12.53 -9.25
N CYS A 74 -4.13 11.88 -9.63
CA CYS A 74 -3.58 11.96 -10.99
C CYS A 74 -4.52 11.39 -12.06
N LEU A 75 -5.38 10.42 -11.71
CA LEU A 75 -6.43 9.89 -12.58
C LEU A 75 -7.71 10.74 -12.60
N GLY A 76 -7.75 11.88 -11.91
CA GLY A 76 -8.95 12.72 -11.77
C GLY A 76 -10.04 12.14 -10.84
N ARG A 77 -9.72 11.07 -10.10
CA ARG A 77 -10.63 10.38 -9.17
C ARG A 77 -10.51 10.97 -7.76
N THR A 78 -10.96 12.22 -7.63
CA THR A 78 -10.73 13.04 -6.42
C THR A 78 -11.42 12.47 -5.17
N ASP A 79 -12.62 11.93 -5.31
CA ASP A 79 -13.37 11.39 -4.16
C ASP A 79 -12.63 10.19 -3.54
N GLU A 80 -12.14 9.27 -4.37
CA GLU A 80 -11.31 8.15 -3.91
C GLU A 80 -9.98 8.63 -3.34
N ALA A 81 -9.34 9.61 -3.98
CA ALA A 81 -8.10 10.18 -3.48
C ALA A 81 -8.26 10.71 -2.05
N ASP A 82 -9.32 11.46 -1.80
CA ASP A 82 -9.60 12.05 -0.49
C ASP A 82 -9.93 11.00 0.57
N LEU A 83 -10.64 9.92 0.20
CA LEU A 83 -10.89 8.78 1.08
C LEU A 83 -9.59 8.10 1.54
N TRP A 84 -8.66 7.88 0.62
CA TRP A 84 -7.36 7.26 0.95
C TRP A 84 -6.46 8.21 1.74
N TYR A 85 -6.49 9.50 1.44
CA TYR A 85 -5.74 10.49 2.22
C TYR A 85 -6.24 10.58 3.67
N LYS A 86 -7.57 10.60 3.89
CA LYS A 86 -8.16 10.51 5.23
C LYS A 86 -7.74 9.23 5.95
N SER A 87 -7.68 8.12 5.24
CA SER A 87 -7.21 6.85 5.79
C SER A 87 -5.73 6.90 6.20
N ALA A 88 -4.88 7.66 5.50
CA ALA A 88 -3.50 7.92 5.90
C ALA A 88 -3.40 8.75 7.19
N ILE A 89 -4.26 9.76 7.35
CA ILE A 89 -4.34 10.59 8.56
C ILE A 89 -4.69 9.72 9.78
N ILE A 90 -5.72 8.88 9.65
CA ILE A 90 -6.15 7.96 10.73
C ILE A 90 -5.00 7.03 11.17
N GLN A 91 -4.16 6.56 10.23
CA GLN A 91 -2.99 5.76 10.60
C GLN A 91 -1.93 6.57 11.35
N SER A 92 -1.77 7.86 11.02
CA SER A 92 -0.85 8.75 11.72
C SER A 92 -1.27 9.06 13.16
N GLU A 93 -2.57 9.00 13.47
CA GLU A 93 -3.10 9.22 14.83
C GLU A 93 -2.97 7.98 15.72
N ARG A 94 -2.62 6.82 15.16
CA ARG A 94 -2.41 5.56 15.89
C ARG A 94 -0.95 5.34 16.31
N GLU A 95 -0.03 6.13 15.77
CA GLU A 95 1.41 6.15 16.10
C GLU A 95 1.66 7.02 17.33
#